data_AF-A0A4Q8XW53-F1
#
_entry.id   AF-A0A4Q8XW53-F1
#
_cell.length_a   1.000
_cell.length_b   1.000
_cell.length_c   1.000
_cell.angle_alpha   90.00
_cell.angle_beta   90.00
_cell.angle_gamma   90.00
#
_symmetry.space_group_name_H-M   'P 1'
#
loop_
_entity.id
_entity.type
_entity.pdbx_description
1 polymer ?
#
loop_
_entity_poly.entity_id
_entity_poly.type
_entity_poly.pdbx_seq_one_letter_code
_entity_poly.pdbx_strand_id
1 'polypeptide(L)'
;MRDWFPLTNYEFYAFVASGMLLVASIDYCFADAVLVNRTEWTVVQIIFWTVVSYIAGQICAAPSSGLVEFVIARIIFRSPTEIALGLRKRRWREHVAAWLFANREYSPLATKVRDRIKSGAADKLGMSMANLDGEHIFQVAFPAARASPDTVTRLESFQNSYGFCRNICFVALLATGMLTYKYWQGSAPKDGWLALGAAAVAIGMYGRFLKYYAAYGRQVLTSYHHSLPA
;
A
#
# COMPACT_ATOMS: atom_id res chain seq x y z
N MET A 1 9.92 -15.54 11.08
CA MET A 1 11.03 -15.72 10.11
C MET A 1 12.29 -15.26 10.81
N ARG A 2 13.42 -15.98 10.72
CA ARG A 2 14.68 -15.54 11.32
C ARG A 2 15.16 -14.27 10.60
N ASP A 3 15.55 -13.26 11.37
CA ASP A 3 16.16 -12.02 10.83
C ASP A 3 17.65 -12.28 10.61
N TRP A 4 18.04 -12.58 9.36
CA TRP A 4 19.42 -12.89 8.98
C TRP A 4 20.24 -11.64 8.62
N PHE A 5 19.62 -10.45 8.69
CA PHE A 5 20.21 -9.15 8.36
C PHE A 5 19.71 -8.10 9.36
N PRO A 6 20.46 -7.03 9.67
CA PRO A 6 19.98 -5.92 10.51
C PRO A 6 18.87 -5.09 9.84
N LEU A 7 18.33 -5.55 8.71
CA LEU A 7 17.18 -4.99 8.02
C LEU A 7 15.97 -5.86 8.31
N THR A 8 14.87 -5.24 8.68
CA THR A 8 13.58 -5.93 8.71
C THR A 8 13.25 -6.44 7.30
N ASN A 9 12.51 -7.56 7.19
CA ASN A 9 12.05 -8.07 5.89
C ASN A 9 11.36 -6.98 5.05
N TYR A 10 10.62 -6.08 5.71
CA TYR A 10 10.01 -4.93 5.06
C TYR A 10 11.05 -3.98 4.46
N GLU A 11 12.06 -3.56 5.22
CA GLU A 11 13.09 -2.64 4.72
C GLU A 11 13.82 -3.19 3.51
N PHE A 12 14.14 -4.49 3.54
CA PHE A 12 14.78 -5.14 2.41
C PHE A 12 13.85 -5.16 1.18
N TYR A 13 12.67 -5.75 1.28
CA TYR A 13 11.80 -5.89 0.10
C TYR A 13 11.21 -4.56 -0.38
N ALA A 14 10.76 -3.69 0.51
CA ALA A 14 10.11 -2.44 0.14
C ALA A 14 11.09 -1.42 -0.41
N PHE A 15 12.27 -1.24 0.19
CA PHE A 15 13.20 -0.21 -0.24
C PHE A 15 14.16 -0.71 -1.32
N VAL A 16 14.75 -1.89 -1.18
CA VAL A 16 15.68 -2.40 -2.20
C VAL A 16 14.94 -2.66 -3.52
N ALA A 17 13.77 -3.31 -3.50
CA ALA A 17 13.07 -3.61 -4.75
C ALA A 17 12.54 -2.35 -5.45
N SER A 18 11.96 -1.40 -4.70
CA SER A 18 11.46 -0.15 -5.30
C SER A 18 12.61 0.74 -5.77
N GLY A 19 13.70 0.85 -5.01
CA GLY A 19 14.87 1.61 -5.44
C GLY A 19 15.60 0.98 -6.62
N MET A 20 15.74 -0.35 -6.67
CA MET A 20 16.33 -1.03 -7.82
C MET A 20 15.48 -0.79 -9.08
N LEU A 21 14.15 -0.90 -8.98
CA LEU A 21 13.26 -0.59 -10.09
C LEU A 21 13.44 0.85 -10.58
N LEU A 22 13.57 1.82 -9.66
CA LEU A 22 13.78 3.21 -10.02
C LEU A 22 15.13 3.40 -10.73
N VAL A 23 16.20 2.93 -10.11
CA VAL A 23 17.57 3.05 -10.61
C VAL A 23 17.68 2.42 -12.00
N ALA A 24 17.16 1.20 -12.17
CA ALA A 24 17.15 0.52 -13.46
C ALA A 24 16.33 1.28 -14.51
N SER A 25 15.21 1.89 -14.12
CA SER A 25 14.38 2.69 -15.03
C SER A 25 15.09 3.99 -15.46
N ILE A 26 15.80 4.64 -14.54
CA ILE A 26 16.60 5.84 -14.84
C ILE A 26 17.77 5.47 -15.75
N ASP A 27 18.51 4.41 -15.40
CA ASP A 27 19.63 3.92 -16.20
C ASP A 27 19.20 3.58 -17.62
N TYR A 28 18.12 2.81 -17.76
CA TYR A 28 17.58 2.43 -19.05
C TYR A 28 17.11 3.63 -19.88
N CYS A 29 16.45 4.60 -19.24
CA CYS A 29 15.89 5.75 -19.95
C CYS A 29 16.94 6.80 -20.33
N PHE A 30 17.91 7.08 -19.43
CA PHE A 30 18.73 8.28 -19.49
C PHE A 30 20.24 8.05 -19.38
N ALA A 31 20.71 6.84 -19.07
CA ALA A 31 22.14 6.53 -18.92
C ALA A 31 22.57 5.36 -19.80
N ASP A 32 22.05 5.30 -21.03
CA ASP A 32 22.41 4.31 -22.05
C ASP A 32 22.27 2.83 -21.63
N ALA A 33 21.43 2.57 -20.62
CA ALA A 33 21.19 1.23 -20.09
C ALA A 33 22.47 0.50 -19.62
N VAL A 34 23.45 1.23 -19.08
CA VAL A 34 24.75 0.67 -18.61
C VAL A 34 24.55 -0.39 -17.53
N LEU A 35 23.61 -0.18 -16.62
CA LEU A 35 23.28 -1.13 -15.56
C LEU A 35 22.51 -2.32 -16.12
N VAL A 36 21.44 -2.05 -16.89
CA VAL A 36 20.49 -3.08 -17.34
C VAL A 36 21.12 -4.04 -18.35
N ASN A 37 22.03 -3.56 -19.19
CA ASN A 37 22.70 -4.39 -20.19
C ASN A 37 23.95 -5.12 -19.65
N ARG A 38 24.30 -4.92 -18.37
CA ARG A 38 25.49 -5.54 -17.79
C ARG A 38 25.27 -7.04 -17.58
N THR A 39 26.09 -7.85 -18.24
CA THR A 39 26.05 -9.32 -18.15
C THR A 39 26.97 -9.88 -17.08
N GLU A 40 28.08 -9.20 -16.78
CA GLU A 40 29.07 -9.63 -15.81
C GLU A 40 29.02 -8.76 -14.55
N TRP A 41 28.83 -9.41 -13.41
CA TRP A 41 28.66 -8.75 -12.12
C TRP A 41 29.69 -9.26 -11.12
N THR A 42 30.47 -8.33 -10.58
CA THR A 42 31.32 -8.65 -9.43
C THR A 42 30.51 -8.56 -8.15
N VAL A 43 30.93 -9.30 -7.11
CA VAL A 43 30.30 -9.25 -5.78
C VAL A 43 30.23 -7.81 -5.25
N VAL A 44 31.31 -7.03 -5.46
CA VAL A 44 31.37 -5.62 -5.04
C VAL A 44 30.31 -4.77 -5.74
N GLN A 45 30.05 -5.00 -7.03
CA GLN A 45 29.02 -4.28 -7.77
C GLN A 45 27.61 -4.64 -7.28
N ILE A 46 27.35 -5.92 -6.98
CA ILE A 46 26.06 -6.35 -6.42
C ILE A 46 25.80 -5.65 -5.08
N ILE A 47 26.80 -5.61 -4.20
CA ILE A 47 26.71 -4.92 -2.91
C ILE A 47 26.46 -3.42 -3.12
N PHE A 48 27.26 -2.78 -3.98
CA PHE A 48 27.13 -1.35 -4.29
C PHE A 48 25.72 -1.00 -4.77
N TRP A 49 25.20 -1.72 -5.78
CA TRP A 49 23.88 -1.43 -6.32
C TRP A 49 22.74 -1.79 -5.37
N THR A 50 22.94 -2.76 -4.47
CA THR A 50 22.00 -3.04 -3.38
C THR A 50 21.90 -1.85 -2.42
N VAL A 51 23.03 -1.27 -2.03
CA VAL A 51 23.08 -0.08 -1.15
C VAL A 51 22.47 1.14 -1.84
N VAL A 52 22.83 1.40 -3.10
CA VAL A 52 22.24 2.50 -3.88
C VAL A 52 20.72 2.32 -4.00
N SER A 53 20.26 1.10 -4.28
CA SER A 53 18.83 0.79 -4.35
C SER A 53 18.14 1.01 -3.02
N TYR A 54 18.72 0.57 -1.91
CA TYR A 54 18.17 0.81 -0.58
C TYR A 54 17.99 2.30 -0.30
N ILE A 55 19.01 3.12 -0.57
CA ILE A 55 18.97 4.58 -0.39
C ILE A 55 17.91 5.21 -1.29
N ALA A 56 17.87 4.85 -2.57
CA ALA A 56 16.88 5.35 -3.53
C ALA A 56 15.44 5.00 -3.10
N GLY A 57 15.22 3.78 -2.63
CA GLY A 57 13.93 3.33 -2.11
C GLY A 57 13.48 4.10 -0.87
N GLN A 58 14.40 4.37 0.05
CA GLN A 58 14.13 5.20 1.23
C GLN A 58 13.73 6.63 0.84
N ILE A 59 14.46 7.24 -0.11
CA ILE A 59 14.13 8.57 -0.64
C ILE A 59 12.73 8.57 -1.27
N CYS A 60 12.35 7.50 -1.96
CA CYS A 60 11.04 7.38 -2.61
C CYS A 60 9.89 7.09 -1.65
N ALA A 61 10.16 6.55 -0.47
CA ALA A 61 9.12 6.17 0.49
C ALA A 61 8.32 7.38 0.98
N ALA A 62 8.99 8.51 1.24
CA ALA A 62 8.36 9.75 1.68
C ALA A 62 7.39 10.35 0.62
N PRO A 63 7.82 10.63 -0.63
CA PRO A 63 6.92 11.14 -1.66
C PRO A 63 5.85 10.12 -2.04
N SER A 64 6.15 8.81 -1.99
CA SER A 64 5.14 7.77 -2.19
C SER A 64 3.98 7.88 -1.18
N SER A 65 4.30 8.14 0.10
CA SER A 65 3.29 8.42 1.12
C SER A 65 2.48 9.68 0.81
N GLY A 66 3.13 10.76 0.38
CA GLY A 66 2.43 12.00 0.04
C GLY A 66 1.53 11.86 -1.19
N LEU A 67 2.02 11.29 -2.28
CA LEU A 67 1.31 11.27 -3.55
C LEU A 67 0.28 10.12 -3.62
N VAL A 68 0.68 8.89 -3.34
CA VAL A 68 -0.21 7.74 -3.52
C VAL A 68 -1.26 7.68 -2.40
N GLU A 69 -0.87 7.94 -1.16
CA GLU A 69 -1.79 7.85 -0.03
C GLU A 69 -2.72 9.07 0.07
N PHE A 70 -2.19 10.29 0.03
CA PHE A 70 -3.05 11.47 0.17
C PHE A 70 -3.79 11.81 -1.13
N VAL A 71 -3.11 11.85 -2.28
CA VAL A 71 -3.75 12.30 -3.52
C VAL A 71 -4.62 11.19 -4.10
N ILE A 72 -4.06 9.99 -4.29
CA ILE A 72 -4.80 8.93 -5.01
C ILE A 72 -5.81 8.25 -4.07
N ALA A 73 -5.42 7.86 -2.86
CA ALA A 73 -6.35 7.14 -1.99
C ALA A 73 -7.44 8.03 -1.39
N ARG A 74 -7.10 9.18 -0.78
CA ARG A 74 -8.08 10.01 -0.05
C ARG A 74 -8.95 10.93 -0.92
N ILE A 75 -8.47 11.38 -2.07
CA ILE A 75 -9.29 12.21 -2.98
C ILE A 75 -10.22 11.34 -3.81
N ILE A 76 -9.72 10.21 -4.33
CA ILE A 76 -10.48 9.38 -5.27
C ILE A 76 -11.42 8.43 -4.52
N PHE A 77 -10.98 7.84 -3.40
CA PHE A 77 -11.70 6.83 -2.65
C PHE A 77 -12.06 7.31 -1.24
N ARG A 78 -13.19 6.82 -0.72
CA ARG A 78 -13.57 6.97 0.69
C ARG A 78 -12.74 6.03 1.56
N SER A 79 -12.63 6.35 2.84
CA SER A 79 -11.93 5.49 3.81
C SER A 79 -12.58 4.10 3.86
N PRO A 80 -11.80 3.00 3.70
CA PRO A 80 -12.33 1.65 3.82
C PRO A 80 -12.99 1.39 5.17
N THR A 81 -12.49 2.01 6.25
CA THR A 81 -13.05 1.91 7.59
C THR A 81 -14.46 2.50 7.65
N GLU A 82 -14.68 3.67 7.04
CA GLU A 82 -16.02 4.29 6.95
C GLU A 82 -17.00 3.43 6.15
N ILE A 83 -16.53 2.84 5.05
CA ILE A 83 -17.32 1.91 4.22
C ILE A 83 -17.65 0.63 5.02
N ALA A 84 -16.66 0.05 5.69
CA ALA A 84 -16.80 -1.15 6.50
C ALA A 84 -17.85 -0.95 7.62
N LEU A 85 -17.85 0.22 8.25
CA LEU A 85 -18.80 0.64 9.28
C LEU A 85 -20.16 1.10 8.74
N GLY A 86 -20.29 1.25 7.41
CA GLY A 86 -21.52 1.74 6.79
C GLY A 86 -21.81 3.22 7.04
N LEU A 87 -20.83 3.99 7.51
CA LEU A 87 -20.94 5.44 7.72
C LEU A 87 -21.06 6.18 6.38
N ARG A 88 -20.47 5.60 5.33
CA ARG A 88 -20.56 6.11 3.96
C ARG A 88 -20.93 5.01 2.99
N LYS A 89 -21.81 5.33 2.03
CA LYS A 89 -22.12 4.46 0.89
C LYS A 89 -20.94 4.40 -0.08
N ARG A 90 -20.77 3.26 -0.74
CA ARG A 90 -19.74 3.07 -1.75
C ARG A 90 -20.08 3.84 -3.03
N ARG A 91 -19.08 4.49 -3.63
CA ARG A 91 -19.17 5.11 -4.96
C ARG A 91 -18.99 4.04 -6.04
N TRP A 92 -19.46 4.30 -7.27
CA TRP A 92 -19.32 3.33 -8.37
C TRP A 92 -17.84 2.93 -8.63
N ARG A 93 -16.90 3.88 -8.53
CA ARG A 93 -15.46 3.62 -8.69
C ARG A 93 -14.92 2.67 -7.62
N GLU A 94 -15.44 2.77 -6.39
CA GLU A 94 -15.11 1.87 -5.28
C GLU A 94 -15.70 0.48 -5.48
N HIS A 95 -16.85 0.36 -6.16
CA HIS A 95 -17.39 -0.94 -6.56
C HIS A 95 -16.47 -1.64 -7.56
N VAL A 96 -16.05 -0.92 -8.61
CA VAL A 96 -15.14 -1.46 -9.63
C VAL A 96 -13.79 -1.83 -9.02
N ALA A 97 -13.17 -0.91 -8.26
CA ALA A 97 -11.86 -1.15 -7.65
C ALA A 97 -11.89 -2.35 -6.69
N ALA A 98 -12.94 -2.51 -5.89
CA ALA A 98 -13.03 -3.68 -5.04
C ALA A 98 -13.32 -4.95 -5.83
N TRP A 99 -14.19 -4.91 -6.84
CA TRP A 99 -14.44 -6.08 -7.68
C TRP A 99 -13.13 -6.61 -8.30
N LEU A 100 -12.29 -5.70 -8.78
CA LEU A 100 -10.98 -6.04 -9.36
C LEU A 100 -9.96 -6.51 -8.32
N PHE A 101 -9.88 -5.86 -7.15
CA PHE A 101 -8.71 -6.00 -6.28
C PHE A 101 -9.00 -6.40 -4.83
N ALA A 102 -10.19 -6.11 -4.29
CA ALA A 102 -10.42 -6.12 -2.85
C ALA A 102 -11.88 -6.41 -2.44
N ASN A 103 -12.59 -7.30 -3.14
CA ASN A 103 -14.06 -7.40 -3.04
C ASN A 103 -14.54 -7.67 -1.61
N ARG A 104 -13.90 -8.62 -0.93
CA ARG A 104 -14.19 -8.99 0.46
C ARG A 104 -13.80 -7.91 1.46
N GLU A 105 -12.64 -7.29 1.29
CA GLU A 105 -12.10 -6.35 2.29
C GLU A 105 -12.79 -4.99 2.24
N TYR A 106 -13.18 -4.53 1.05
CA TYR A 106 -13.97 -3.31 0.84
C TYR A 106 -15.48 -3.50 1.07
N SER A 107 -15.93 -4.71 1.42
CA SER A 107 -17.35 -4.93 1.70
C SER A 107 -17.73 -4.34 3.07
N PRO A 108 -18.94 -3.77 3.22
CA PRO A 108 -19.44 -3.43 4.53
C PRO A 108 -19.46 -4.68 5.44
N LEU A 109 -19.24 -4.48 6.73
CA LEU A 109 -19.44 -5.52 7.74
C LEU A 109 -20.94 -5.81 7.88
N ALA A 110 -21.29 -6.97 8.44
CA ALA A 110 -22.67 -7.31 8.75
C ALA A 110 -23.30 -6.26 9.68
N THR A 111 -24.58 -5.92 9.47
CA THR A 111 -25.28 -4.84 10.21
C THR A 111 -25.16 -5.00 11.72
N LYS A 112 -25.41 -6.22 12.26
CA LYS A 112 -25.26 -6.52 13.69
C LYS A 112 -23.85 -6.24 14.22
N VAL A 113 -22.80 -6.55 13.45
CA VAL A 113 -21.40 -6.31 13.83
C VAL A 113 -21.12 -4.81 13.85
N ARG A 114 -21.59 -4.07 12.83
CA ARG A 114 -21.43 -2.62 12.72
C ARG A 114 -22.10 -1.89 13.88
N ASP A 115 -23.33 -2.28 14.21
CA ASP A 115 -24.10 -1.62 15.27
C ASP A 115 -23.46 -1.86 16.63
N ARG A 116 -22.98 -3.08 16.91
CA ARG A 116 -22.24 -3.38 18.14
C ARG A 116 -20.92 -2.62 18.25
N ILE A 117 -20.16 -2.49 17.15
CA ILE A 117 -18.94 -1.68 17.13
C ILE A 117 -19.26 -0.21 17.42
N LYS A 118 -20.26 0.36 16.75
CA LYS A 118 -20.68 1.75 16.93
C LYS A 118 -21.18 2.02 18.34
N SER A 119 -22.01 1.13 18.91
CA SER A 119 -22.50 1.30 20.29
C SER A 119 -21.36 1.21 21.29
N GLY A 120 -20.50 0.20 21.18
CA GLY A 120 -19.36 0.07 22.10
C GLY A 120 -18.38 1.24 22.02
N ALA A 121 -18.18 1.81 20.83
CA ALA A 121 -17.38 3.03 20.66
C ALA A 121 -18.07 4.27 21.26
N ALA A 122 -19.38 4.41 21.05
CA ALA A 122 -20.19 5.50 21.64
C ALA A 122 -20.11 5.47 23.17
N ASP A 123 -20.30 4.30 23.76
CA ASP A 123 -20.25 4.09 25.21
C ASP A 123 -18.87 4.42 25.79
N LYS A 124 -17.79 3.96 25.15
CA LYS A 124 -16.42 4.24 25.60
C LYS A 124 -16.03 5.71 25.49
N LEU A 125 -16.58 6.43 24.52
CA LEU A 125 -16.27 7.86 24.31
C LEU A 125 -17.26 8.80 25.01
N GLY A 126 -18.35 8.27 25.58
CA GLY A 126 -19.43 9.10 26.13
C GLY A 126 -20.10 9.97 25.06
N MET A 127 -20.13 9.51 23.81
CA MET A 127 -20.65 10.25 22.66
C MET A 127 -21.94 9.62 22.13
N SER A 128 -22.80 10.43 21.51
CA SER A 128 -23.96 9.88 20.79
C SER A 128 -23.50 9.17 19.50
N MET A 129 -24.18 8.10 19.12
CA MET A 129 -23.88 7.39 17.86
C MET A 129 -23.99 8.27 16.61
N ALA A 130 -24.81 9.33 16.66
CA ALA A 130 -24.98 10.27 15.55
C ALA A 130 -23.74 11.14 15.31
N ASN A 131 -22.91 11.35 16.34
CA ASN A 131 -21.71 12.17 16.29
C ASN A 131 -20.43 11.34 16.04
N LEU A 132 -20.54 10.02 15.95
CA LEU A 132 -19.40 9.15 15.66
C LEU A 132 -19.02 9.21 14.18
N ASP A 133 -17.74 9.42 13.91
CA ASP A 133 -17.15 9.17 12.60
C ASP A 133 -16.24 7.93 12.61
N GLY A 134 -15.63 7.63 11.46
CA GLY A 134 -14.74 6.48 11.34
C GLY A 134 -13.44 6.61 12.14
N GLU A 135 -12.96 7.83 12.38
CA GLU A 135 -11.71 8.09 13.10
C GLU A 135 -11.90 7.90 14.60
N HIS A 136 -12.99 8.42 15.18
CA HIS A 136 -13.35 8.18 16.58
C HIS A 136 -13.43 6.68 16.89
N ILE A 137 -14.10 5.91 16.02
CA ILE A 137 -14.22 4.46 16.18
C ILE A 137 -12.85 3.78 16.04
N PHE A 138 -12.02 4.23 15.08
CA PHE A 138 -10.68 3.67 14.89
C PHE A 138 -9.78 3.89 16.12
N GLN A 139 -9.82 5.07 16.74
CA GLN A 139 -9.01 5.41 17.93
C GLN A 139 -9.33 4.52 19.13
N VAL A 140 -10.58 4.10 19.29
CA VAL A 140 -10.98 3.17 20.36
C VAL A 140 -10.70 1.71 19.99
N ALA A 141 -10.87 1.36 18.71
CA ALA A 141 -10.69 0.01 18.21
C ALA A 141 -9.21 -0.39 18.13
N PHE A 142 -8.32 0.54 17.80
CA PHE A 142 -6.90 0.25 17.56
C PHE A 142 -6.16 -0.27 18.82
N PRO A 143 -6.30 0.34 20.01
CA PRO A 143 -5.73 -0.23 21.24
C PRO A 143 -6.24 -1.64 21.54
N ALA A 144 -7.53 -1.90 21.32
CA ALA A 144 -8.11 -3.23 21.52
C ALA A 144 -7.53 -4.26 20.55
N ALA A 145 -7.32 -3.87 19.29
CA ALA A 145 -6.67 -4.73 18.31
C ALA A 145 -5.21 -5.04 18.71
N ARG A 146 -4.49 -4.07 19.27
CA ARG A 146 -3.09 -4.26 19.72
C ARG A 146 -2.94 -5.05 21.02
N ALA A 147 -4.01 -5.26 21.78
CA ALA A 147 -3.96 -6.06 23.00
C ALA A 147 -3.72 -7.56 22.73
N SER A 148 -4.00 -8.03 21.51
CA SER A 148 -3.77 -9.42 21.09
C SER A 148 -2.47 -9.56 20.29
N PRO A 149 -1.51 -10.39 20.73
CA PRO A 149 -0.26 -10.62 20.01
C PRO A 149 -0.46 -11.13 18.57
N ASP A 150 -1.42 -12.05 18.34
CA ASP A 150 -1.72 -12.56 16.98
C ASP A 150 -2.24 -11.44 16.07
N THR A 151 -3.08 -10.56 16.60
CA THR A 151 -3.58 -9.41 15.84
C THR A 151 -2.45 -8.44 15.50
N VAL A 152 -1.54 -8.16 16.43
CA VAL A 152 -0.38 -7.28 16.17
C VAL A 152 0.46 -7.81 15.01
N THR A 153 0.82 -9.10 15.02
CA THR A 153 1.60 -9.72 13.93
C THR A 153 0.89 -9.61 12.58
N ARG A 154 -0.44 -9.78 12.54
CA ARG A 154 -1.22 -9.59 11.31
C ARG A 154 -1.26 -8.14 10.85
N LEU A 155 -1.45 -7.20 11.77
CA LEU A 155 -1.47 -5.77 11.46
C LEU A 155 -0.13 -5.30 10.90
N GLU A 156 0.98 -5.74 11.49
CA GLU A 156 2.33 -5.46 10.99
C GLU A 156 2.53 -6.05 9.59
N SER A 157 2.07 -7.29 9.35
CA SER A 157 2.13 -7.90 8.01
C SER A 157 1.35 -7.10 6.96
N PHE A 158 0.16 -6.63 7.31
CA PHE A 158 -0.64 -5.78 6.43
C PHE A 158 0.02 -4.42 6.22
N GLN A 159 0.55 -3.77 7.25
CA GLN A 159 1.24 -2.49 7.16
C GLN A 159 2.49 -2.59 6.27
N ASN A 160 3.27 -3.66 6.40
CA ASN A 160 4.45 -3.91 5.58
C ASN A 160 4.06 -4.16 4.11
N SER A 161 3.04 -4.99 3.87
CA SER A 161 2.56 -5.27 2.51
C SER A 161 1.98 -4.02 1.85
N TYR A 162 1.26 -3.22 2.63
CA TYR A 162 0.71 -1.93 2.26
C TYR A 162 1.82 -0.95 1.82
N GLY A 163 2.85 -0.76 2.64
CA GLY A 163 3.97 0.13 2.35
C GLY A 163 4.77 -0.31 1.12
N PHE A 164 5.00 -1.62 0.97
CA PHE A 164 5.65 -2.20 -0.20
C PHE A 164 4.88 -1.87 -1.49
N CYS A 165 3.57 -2.19 -1.52
CA CYS A 165 2.74 -1.94 -2.69
C CYS A 165 2.67 -0.45 -3.05
N ARG A 166 2.61 0.43 -2.05
CA ARG A 166 2.60 1.88 -2.24
C ARG A 166 3.90 2.37 -2.91
N ASN A 167 5.05 1.91 -2.42
CA ASN A 167 6.36 2.33 -2.94
C ASN A 167 6.58 1.80 -4.37
N ILE A 168 6.28 0.52 -4.64
CA ILE A 168 6.40 -0.04 -6.00
C ILE A 168 5.42 0.65 -6.96
N CYS A 169 4.18 0.91 -6.53
CA CYS A 169 3.21 1.65 -7.35
C CYS A 169 3.76 3.01 -7.74
N PHE A 170 4.31 3.77 -6.78
CA PHE A 170 4.88 5.09 -7.04
C PHE A 170 6.04 5.02 -8.04
N VAL A 171 7.01 4.14 -7.82
CA VAL A 171 8.16 3.99 -8.73
C VAL A 171 7.71 3.49 -10.10
N ALA A 172 6.76 2.57 -10.19
CA ALA A 172 6.23 2.08 -11.45
C ALA A 172 5.51 3.19 -12.24
N LEU A 173 4.84 4.14 -11.59
CA LEU A 173 4.28 5.32 -12.25
C LEU A 173 5.38 6.23 -12.81
N LEU A 174 6.46 6.46 -12.05
CA LEU A 174 7.62 7.21 -12.55
C LEU A 174 8.26 6.48 -13.75
N ALA A 175 8.48 5.17 -13.64
CA ALA A 175 9.02 4.35 -14.72
C ALA A 175 8.15 4.41 -15.98
N THR A 176 6.82 4.34 -15.81
CA THR A 176 5.86 4.51 -16.92
C THR A 176 6.06 5.85 -17.62
N GLY A 177 6.15 6.95 -16.86
CA GLY A 177 6.38 8.28 -17.41
C GLY A 177 7.71 8.40 -18.14
N MET A 178 8.81 7.91 -17.54
CA MET A 178 10.15 7.93 -18.13
C MET A 178 10.21 7.11 -19.43
N LEU A 179 9.65 5.89 -19.44
CA LEU A 179 9.63 5.01 -20.60
C LEU A 179 8.74 5.54 -21.72
N THR A 180 7.59 6.14 -21.38
CA THR A 180 6.70 6.80 -22.36
C THR A 180 7.42 7.99 -23.01
N TYR A 181 8.11 8.80 -22.21
CA TYR A 181 8.92 9.90 -22.70
C TYR A 181 10.03 9.41 -23.64
N LYS A 182 10.77 8.37 -23.24
CA LYS A 182 11.81 7.73 -24.07
C LYS A 182 11.23 7.24 -25.41
N TYR A 183 10.08 6.58 -25.38
CA TYR A 183 9.38 6.11 -26.58
C TYR A 183 9.02 7.27 -27.53
N TRP A 184 8.51 8.39 -27.00
CA TRP A 184 8.18 9.57 -27.80
C TRP A 184 9.37 10.28 -28.44
N GLN A 185 10.58 10.12 -27.90
CA GLN A 185 11.81 10.63 -28.53
C GLN A 185 12.25 9.85 -29.78
N GLY A 186 11.45 8.90 -30.27
CA GLY A 186 11.76 8.10 -31.46
C GLY A 186 12.51 6.81 -31.14
N SER A 187 12.39 6.31 -29.91
CA SER A 187 13.04 5.06 -29.50
C SER A 187 12.31 3.81 -30.01
N ALA A 188 12.90 2.64 -29.79
CA ALA A 188 12.43 1.38 -30.35
C ALA A 188 11.03 0.97 -29.83
N PRO A 189 10.24 0.21 -30.61
CA PRO A 189 8.91 -0.25 -30.19
C PRO A 189 8.87 -1.00 -28.85
N LYS A 190 9.98 -1.65 -28.46
CA LYS A 190 10.14 -2.31 -27.17
C LYS A 190 9.91 -1.38 -25.98
N ASP A 191 10.22 -0.09 -26.11
CA ASP A 191 10.09 0.87 -25.01
C ASP A 191 8.62 1.18 -24.70
N GLY A 192 7.77 1.17 -25.73
CA GLY A 192 6.31 1.25 -25.55
C GLY A 192 5.76 0.05 -24.79
N TRP A 193 6.24 -1.17 -25.08
CA TRP A 193 5.86 -2.37 -24.32
C TRP A 193 6.34 -2.33 -22.87
N LEU A 194 7.56 -1.84 -22.62
CA LEU A 194 8.07 -1.64 -21.28
C LEU A 194 7.24 -0.60 -20.51
N ALA A 195 6.84 0.50 -21.16
CA ALA A 195 5.97 1.50 -20.56
C ALA A 195 4.60 0.92 -20.18
N LEU A 196 3.99 0.12 -21.07
CA LEU A 196 2.73 -0.59 -20.78
C LEU A 196 2.89 -1.59 -19.63
N GLY A 197 4.00 -2.32 -19.59
CA GLY A 197 4.33 -3.23 -18.50
C GLY A 197 4.47 -2.50 -17.17
N ALA A 198 5.20 -1.39 -17.13
CA ALA A 198 5.33 -0.55 -15.94
C ALA A 198 3.97 0.01 -15.49
N ALA A 199 3.11 0.44 -16.42
CA ALA A 199 1.77 0.92 -16.10
C ALA A 199 0.89 -0.19 -15.49
N ALA A 200 0.97 -1.41 -16.06
CA ALA A 200 0.25 -2.56 -15.53
C ALA A 200 0.73 -2.92 -14.11
N VAL A 201 2.04 -2.86 -13.84
CA VAL A 201 2.61 -3.04 -12.49
C VAL A 201 2.09 -1.97 -11.54
N ALA A 202 2.07 -0.70 -11.95
CA ALA A 202 1.54 0.39 -11.15
C ALA A 202 0.08 0.15 -10.76
N ILE A 203 -0.78 -0.19 -11.73
CA ILE A 203 -2.20 -0.49 -11.51
C ILE A 203 -2.38 -1.69 -10.57
N GLY A 204 -1.65 -2.78 -10.82
CA GLY A 204 -1.73 -3.99 -9.99
C GLY A 204 -1.29 -3.74 -8.54
N MET A 205 -0.20 -3.00 -8.35
CA MET A 205 0.30 -2.66 -7.02
C MET A 205 -0.60 -1.66 -6.31
N TYR A 206 -1.21 -0.72 -7.04
CA TYR A 206 -2.25 0.14 -6.49
C TYR A 206 -3.46 -0.66 -5.99
N GLY A 207 -3.92 -1.64 -6.77
CA GLY A 207 -4.98 -2.56 -6.35
C GLY A 207 -4.64 -3.34 -5.09
N ARG A 208 -3.42 -3.89 -5.01
CA ARG A 208 -2.93 -4.58 -3.81
C ARG A 208 -2.80 -3.65 -2.61
N PHE A 209 -2.34 -2.42 -2.82
CA PHE A 209 -2.31 -1.37 -1.80
C PHE A 209 -3.69 -1.14 -1.19
N LEU A 210 -4.72 -0.94 -2.02
CA LEU A 210 -6.10 -0.76 -1.55
C LEU A 210 -6.59 -1.98 -0.76
N LYS A 211 -6.29 -3.19 -1.25
CA LYS A 211 -6.65 -4.43 -0.56
C LYS A 211 -6.07 -4.49 0.86
N TYR A 212 -4.78 -4.26 1.03
CA TYR A 212 -4.13 -4.33 2.35
C TYR A 212 -4.55 -3.18 3.26
N TYR A 213 -4.78 -2.00 2.69
CA TYR A 213 -5.32 -0.86 3.43
C TYR A 213 -6.71 -1.18 4.02
N ALA A 214 -7.60 -1.76 3.22
CA ALA A 214 -8.91 -2.20 3.69
C ALA A 214 -8.84 -3.36 4.68
N ALA A 215 -7.99 -4.36 4.43
CA ALA A 215 -7.78 -5.50 5.32
C ALA A 215 -7.29 -5.07 6.71
N TYR A 216 -6.36 -4.10 6.75
CA TYR A 216 -5.85 -3.53 7.99
C TYR A 216 -6.98 -2.91 8.84
N GLY A 217 -7.76 -1.99 8.24
CA GLY A 217 -8.89 -1.37 8.93
C GLY A 217 -9.93 -2.41 9.39
N ARG A 218 -10.25 -3.39 8.54
CA ARG A 218 -11.19 -4.46 8.88
C ARG A 218 -10.70 -5.32 10.04
N GLN A 219 -9.41 -5.65 10.08
CA GLN A 219 -8.82 -6.43 11.18
C GLN A 219 -8.88 -5.67 12.50
N VAL A 220 -8.63 -4.36 12.49
CA VAL A 220 -8.78 -3.50 13.67
C VAL A 220 -10.22 -3.53 14.17
N LEU A 221 -11.20 -3.32 13.29
CA LEU A 221 -12.62 -3.28 13.64
C LEU A 221 -13.14 -4.64 14.15
N THR A 222 -12.75 -5.73 13.52
CA THR A 222 -13.18 -7.08 13.92
C THR A 222 -12.55 -7.50 15.25
N SER A 223 -11.28 -7.18 15.47
CA SER A 223 -10.62 -7.42 16.77
C SER A 223 -11.31 -6.63 17.89
N TYR A 224 -11.67 -5.37 17.62
CA TYR A 224 -12.44 -4.58 18.57
C TYR A 224 -13.81 -5.19 18.86
N HIS A 225 -14.53 -5.64 17.84
CA HIS A 225 -15.81 -6.33 18.04
C HIS A 225 -15.70 -7.54 18.99
N HIS A 226 -14.63 -8.34 18.85
CA HIS A 226 -14.38 -9.48 19.73
C HIS A 226 -13.98 -9.07 21.16
N SER A 227 -13.45 -7.87 21.35
CA SER A 227 -13.11 -7.35 22.68
C SER A 227 -14.30 -6.78 23.46
N LEU A 228 -15.44 -6.57 22.79
CA LEU A 228 -16.62 -6.02 23.44
C LEU A 228 -17.32 -7.08 24.31
N PRO A 229 -17.83 -6.70 25.49
CA PRO A 229 -18.61 -7.61 26.34
C PRO A 229 -19.82 -8.16 25.57
N ALA A 230 -20.17 -9.42 25.87
CA ALA A 230 -21.23 -10.19 25.21
C ALA A 230 -22.57 -9.47 25.26
#